data_AF-A0A937BB22-F1
#
_entry.id   AF-A0A937BB22-F1
#
_cell.length_a   1.000
_cell.length_b   1.000
_cell.length_c   1.000
_cell.angle_alpha   90.00
_cell.angle_beta   90.00
_cell.angle_gamma   90.00
#
_symmetry.space_group_name_H-M   'P 1'
#
loop_
_entity.id
_entity.type
_entity.pdbx_description
1 polymer ?
#
loop_
_entity_poly.entity_id
_entity_poly.type
_entity_poly.pdbx_seq_one_letter_code
_entity_poly.pdbx_strand_id
1 'polypeptide(L)'
;RRVRRRPQTRGLDEACDMLLEEGLDAVFARHTRHAEATRAAVNAWGLEILCRDPKAYSGSLTAIVMPEGHDADAFRKVALENFNLSLGQGLTKVAGKVFRIGHLGDFNDLMLMGTLAGVEMALGLAKVPHRTGGAQAAMTYLRDTAPGARRS
;
A
#
# COMPACT_ATOMS: atom_id res chain seq x y z
N ARG A 1 -31.45 12.18 -31.66
CA ARG A 1 -30.69 10.93 -31.36
C ARG A 1 -29.86 11.16 -30.10
N ARG A 2 -30.28 10.66 -28.92
CA ARG A 2 -29.40 10.66 -27.72
C ARG A 2 -28.33 9.60 -27.93
N VAL A 3 -27.08 10.02 -28.10
CA VAL A 3 -25.93 9.10 -28.02
C VAL A 3 -25.94 8.55 -26.59
N ARG A 4 -26.37 7.28 -26.41
CA ARG A 4 -26.20 6.59 -25.13
C ARG A 4 -24.70 6.43 -24.91
N ARG A 5 -24.10 7.31 -24.10
CA ARG A 5 -22.72 7.15 -23.60
C ARG A 5 -22.58 5.74 -23.00
N ARG A 6 -21.53 5.02 -23.40
CA ARG A 6 -21.28 3.64 -22.97
C ARG A 6 -21.01 3.60 -21.45
N PRO A 7 -21.30 2.50 -20.75
CA PRO A 7 -21.11 2.40 -19.30
C PRO A 7 -19.70 2.81 -18.83
N GLN A 8 -18.66 2.43 -19.58
CA GLN A 8 -17.26 2.77 -19.25
C GLN A 8 -17.00 4.29 -19.28
N THR A 9 -17.62 5.02 -20.21
CA THR A 9 -17.47 6.48 -20.29
C THR A 9 -18.18 7.21 -19.15
N ARG A 10 -19.28 6.66 -18.63
CA ARG A 10 -19.96 7.23 -17.46
C ARG A 10 -19.17 7.03 -16.17
N GLY A 11 -18.58 5.84 -16.00
CA GLY A 11 -17.73 5.56 -14.85
C GLY A 11 -16.45 6.41 -14.85
N LEU A 12 -15.88 6.69 -16.04
CA LEU A 12 -14.76 7.61 -16.15
C LEU A 12 -15.16 9.05 -15.82
N ASP A 13 -16.28 9.53 -16.35
CA ASP A 13 -16.79 10.87 -16.05
C ASP A 13 -16.94 11.05 -14.52
N GLU A 14 -17.61 10.12 -13.85
CA GLU A 14 -17.79 10.14 -12.38
C GLU A 14 -16.46 10.08 -11.62
N ALA A 15 -15.54 9.20 -12.02
CA ALA A 15 -14.23 9.10 -11.37
C ALA A 15 -13.41 10.39 -11.50
N CYS A 16 -13.53 11.09 -12.63
CA CYS A 16 -12.93 12.41 -12.80
C CYS A 16 -13.58 13.45 -11.88
N ASP A 17 -14.92 13.47 -11.81
CA ASP A 17 -15.64 14.40 -10.94
C ASP A 17 -15.23 14.20 -9.47
N MET A 18 -15.19 12.96 -8.97
CA MET A 18 -14.72 12.65 -7.61
C MET A 18 -13.29 13.16 -7.33
N LEU A 19 -12.36 12.98 -8.28
CA LEU A 19 -10.97 13.46 -8.13
C LEU A 19 -10.89 14.99 -8.09
N LEU A 20 -11.71 15.67 -8.90
CA LEU A 20 -11.74 17.13 -8.97
C LEU A 20 -12.44 17.74 -7.76
N GLU A 21 -13.45 17.07 -7.19
CA GLU A 21 -14.13 17.45 -5.96
C GLU A 21 -13.22 17.37 -4.73
N GLU A 22 -12.40 16.30 -4.60
CA GLU A 22 -11.36 16.21 -3.55
C GLU A 22 -10.25 17.25 -3.78
N GLY A 23 -9.92 17.50 -5.05
CA GLY A 23 -8.82 18.37 -5.48
C GLY A 23 -7.51 17.61 -5.64
N LEU A 24 -6.85 17.73 -6.80
CA LEU A 24 -5.69 16.90 -7.16
C LEU A 24 -4.52 17.00 -6.17
N ASP A 25 -4.27 18.19 -5.60
CA ASP A 25 -3.21 18.36 -4.59
C ASP A 25 -3.50 17.55 -3.32
N ALA A 26 -4.77 17.52 -2.88
CA ALA A 26 -5.19 16.72 -1.74
C ALA A 26 -5.10 15.21 -2.05
N VAL A 27 -5.50 14.80 -3.26
CA VAL A 27 -5.34 13.42 -3.74
C VAL A 27 -3.86 13.02 -3.68
N PHE A 28 -2.95 13.79 -4.26
CA PHE A 28 -1.52 13.48 -4.25
C PHE A 28 -0.95 13.47 -2.83
N ALA A 29 -1.31 14.44 -1.99
CA ALA A 29 -0.89 14.48 -0.59
C ALA A 29 -1.35 13.24 0.20
N ARG A 30 -2.59 12.78 -0.01
CA ARG A 30 -3.13 11.56 0.60
C ARG A 30 -2.32 10.32 0.20
N HIS A 31 -2.04 10.16 -1.09
CA HIS A 31 -1.24 9.04 -1.60
C HIS A 31 0.19 9.07 -1.05
N THR A 32 0.86 10.23 -1.07
CA THR A 32 2.19 10.37 -0.46
C THR A 32 2.18 10.03 1.01
N ARG A 33 1.16 10.45 1.76
CA ARG A 33 1.01 10.12 3.19
C ARG A 33 0.84 8.62 3.43
N HIS A 34 0.03 7.93 2.61
CA HIS A 34 -0.11 6.47 2.69
C HIS A 34 1.18 5.74 2.32
N ALA A 35 1.91 6.25 1.34
CA ALA A 35 3.19 5.70 0.93
C ALA A 35 4.23 5.80 2.06
N GLU A 36 4.31 6.94 2.76
CA GLU A 36 5.21 7.10 3.92
C GLU A 36 4.80 6.23 5.10
N ALA A 37 3.50 6.14 5.41
CA ALA A 37 3.00 5.24 6.45
C ALA A 37 3.37 3.77 6.15
N THR A 38 3.21 3.34 4.90
CA THR A 38 3.61 2.00 4.44
C THR A 38 5.12 1.79 4.61
N ARG A 39 5.95 2.77 4.24
CA ARG A 39 7.41 2.70 4.42
C ARG A 39 7.80 2.63 5.90
N ALA A 40 7.13 3.38 6.76
CA ALA A 40 7.35 3.33 8.21
C ALA A 40 7.09 1.92 8.77
N ALA A 41 6.03 1.25 8.32
CA ALA A 41 5.76 -0.15 8.67
C ALA A 41 6.86 -1.10 8.19
N VAL A 42 7.27 -0.99 6.92
CA VAL A 42 8.31 -1.85 6.33
C VAL A 42 9.65 -1.70 7.07
N ASN A 43 10.05 -0.48 7.36
CA ASN A 43 11.27 -0.18 8.12
C ASN A 43 11.19 -0.75 9.55
N ALA A 44 10.04 -0.63 10.20
CA ALA A 44 9.82 -1.20 11.53
C ALA A 44 9.91 -2.74 11.50
N TRP A 45 9.30 -3.40 10.51
CA TRP A 45 9.44 -4.84 10.29
C TRP A 45 10.88 -5.27 10.01
N GLY A 46 11.75 -4.34 9.61
CA GLY A 46 13.15 -4.62 9.28
C GLY A 46 13.32 -5.27 7.91
N LEU A 47 12.36 -5.06 7.01
CA LEU A 47 12.41 -5.53 5.63
C LEU A 47 12.97 -4.43 4.71
N GLU A 48 13.51 -4.83 3.56
CA GLU A 48 14.09 -3.90 2.60
C GLU A 48 13.05 -3.42 1.57
N ILE A 49 13.05 -2.12 1.30
CA ILE A 49 12.30 -1.53 0.18
C ILE A 49 13.15 -1.66 -1.08
N LEU A 50 12.59 -2.22 -2.16
CA LEU A 50 13.33 -2.49 -3.40
C LEU A 50 13.97 -1.23 -4.01
N CYS A 51 13.29 -0.09 -3.91
CA CYS A 51 13.81 1.17 -4.43
C CYS A 51 14.94 1.68 -3.52
N ARG A 52 16.12 1.90 -4.10
CA ARG A 52 17.31 2.33 -3.36
C ARG A 52 17.47 3.85 -3.27
N ASP A 53 16.83 4.60 -4.17
CA ASP A 53 16.86 6.07 -4.16
C ASP A 53 15.56 6.62 -3.55
N PRO A 54 15.62 7.25 -2.36
CA PRO A 54 14.44 7.85 -1.74
C PRO A 54 13.73 8.89 -2.61
N LYS A 55 14.46 9.58 -3.51
CA LYS A 55 13.87 10.57 -4.43
C LYS A 55 13.00 9.93 -5.51
N ALA A 56 13.19 8.64 -5.77
CA ALA A 56 12.45 7.86 -6.76
C ALA A 56 11.33 7.02 -6.14
N TYR A 57 11.01 7.24 -4.86
CA TYR A 57 9.93 6.53 -4.19
C TYR A 57 8.57 6.82 -4.82
N SER A 58 7.84 5.74 -5.08
CA SER A 58 6.47 5.85 -5.58
C SER A 58 5.52 6.27 -4.46
N GLY A 59 4.60 7.17 -4.81
CA GLY A 59 3.45 7.55 -3.98
C GLY A 59 2.28 6.58 -4.06
N SER A 60 2.29 5.61 -4.97
CA SER A 60 1.13 4.73 -5.26
C SER A 60 1.31 3.26 -4.90
N LEU A 61 2.57 2.81 -4.76
CA LEU A 61 2.88 1.47 -4.30
C LEU A 61 4.25 1.39 -3.63
N THR A 62 4.42 0.43 -2.72
CA THR A 62 5.71 0.10 -2.10
C THR A 62 6.06 -1.35 -2.43
N ALA A 63 7.23 -1.56 -3.04
CA ALA A 63 7.78 -2.89 -3.34
C ALA A 63 8.76 -3.31 -2.24
N ILE A 64 8.53 -4.49 -1.66
CA ILE A 64 9.25 -5.01 -0.49
C ILE A 64 9.98 -6.28 -0.89
N VAL A 65 11.25 -6.38 -0.51
CA VAL A 65 12.12 -7.52 -0.81
C VAL A 65 11.95 -8.58 0.27
N MET A 66 11.75 -9.82 -0.16
CA MET A 66 11.71 -10.96 0.75
C MET A 66 13.11 -11.29 1.26
N PRO A 67 13.26 -11.65 2.54
CA PRO A 67 14.50 -12.18 3.08
C PRO A 67 14.96 -13.42 2.31
N GLU A 68 16.26 -13.72 2.37
CA GLU A 68 16.80 -14.94 1.76
C GLU A 68 16.07 -16.20 2.24
N GLY A 69 15.88 -17.15 1.32
CA GLY A 69 15.16 -18.40 1.57
C GLY A 69 13.63 -18.27 1.59
N HIS A 70 13.05 -17.08 1.42
CA HIS A 70 11.60 -16.88 1.40
C HIS A 70 11.11 -16.44 0.03
N ASP A 71 10.09 -17.12 -0.47
CA ASP A 71 9.46 -16.81 -1.75
C ASP A 71 8.25 -15.86 -1.57
N ALA A 72 8.22 -14.80 -2.36
CA ALA A 72 7.19 -13.78 -2.30
C ALA A 72 5.82 -14.31 -2.76
N ASP A 73 5.77 -15.22 -3.73
CA ASP A 73 4.50 -15.73 -4.25
C ASP A 73 3.87 -16.73 -3.28
N ALA A 74 4.68 -17.56 -2.61
CA ALA A 74 4.25 -18.39 -1.50
C ALA A 74 3.69 -17.56 -0.34
N PHE A 75 4.40 -16.48 0.05
CA PHE A 75 3.90 -15.55 1.07
C PHE A 75 2.56 -14.90 0.67
N ARG A 76 2.46 -14.39 -0.57
CA ARG A 76 1.22 -13.78 -1.08
C ARG A 76 0.05 -14.76 -1.09
N LYS A 77 0.31 -16.04 -1.39
CA LYS A 77 -0.69 -17.11 -1.32
C LYS A 77 -1.21 -17.27 0.12
N VAL A 78 -0.31 -17.32 1.11
CA VAL A 78 -0.71 -17.38 2.54
C VAL A 78 -1.57 -16.17 2.92
N ALA A 79 -1.18 -14.96 2.50
CA ALA A 79 -1.95 -13.74 2.77
C ALA A 79 -3.36 -13.79 2.16
N LEU A 80 -3.49 -14.26 0.92
CA LEU A 80 -4.77 -14.39 0.24
C LEU A 80 -5.65 -15.45 0.89
N GLU A 81 -5.12 -16.65 1.13
CA GLU A 81 -5.90 -17.80 1.63
C GLU A 81 -6.39 -17.61 3.07
N ASN A 82 -5.62 -16.92 3.91
CA ASN A 82 -5.95 -16.78 5.34
C ASN A 82 -6.63 -15.45 5.69
N PHE A 83 -6.39 -14.38 4.92
CA PHE A 83 -6.87 -13.05 5.25
C PHE A 83 -7.63 -12.36 4.11
N ASN A 84 -7.87 -13.05 2.99
CA ASN A 84 -8.44 -12.46 1.78
C ASN A 84 -7.67 -11.21 1.32
N LEU A 85 -6.36 -11.18 1.58
CA LEU A 85 -5.48 -10.06 1.30
C LEU A 85 -4.74 -10.28 -0.01
N SER A 86 -5.14 -9.53 -1.04
CA SER A 86 -4.47 -9.56 -2.34
C SER A 86 -3.31 -8.57 -2.36
N LEU A 87 -2.11 -9.08 -2.64
CA LEU A 87 -0.87 -8.31 -2.76
C LEU A 87 -0.32 -8.41 -4.18
N GLY A 88 0.39 -7.38 -4.64
CA GLY A 88 0.99 -7.38 -5.98
C GLY A 88 2.22 -8.27 -6.07
N GLN A 89 2.37 -8.98 -7.19
CA GLN A 89 3.56 -9.82 -7.46
C GLN A 89 4.74 -9.01 -7.99
N GLY A 90 5.95 -9.51 -7.76
CA GLY A 90 7.13 -9.15 -8.54
C GLY A 90 7.02 -9.65 -9.98
N LEU A 91 7.53 -8.87 -10.93
CA LEU A 91 7.47 -9.19 -12.36
C LEU A 91 8.88 -9.35 -12.93
N THR A 92 9.02 -10.25 -13.90
CA THR A 92 10.26 -10.44 -14.67
C THR A 92 11.48 -10.68 -13.75
N LYS A 93 12.41 -9.72 -13.65
CA LYS A 93 13.70 -9.89 -12.94
C LYS A 93 13.54 -10.03 -11.42
N VAL A 94 12.39 -9.63 -10.88
CA VAL A 94 12.10 -9.65 -9.43
C VAL A 94 10.95 -10.60 -9.07
N ALA A 95 10.53 -11.47 -10.00
CA ALA A 95 9.55 -12.52 -9.72
C ALA A 95 10.04 -13.43 -8.58
N GLY A 96 9.13 -13.83 -7.68
CA GLY A 96 9.43 -14.60 -6.47
C GLY A 96 10.24 -13.87 -5.38
N LYS A 97 10.83 -12.70 -5.68
CA LYS A 97 11.72 -11.97 -4.74
C LYS A 97 11.06 -10.82 -4.02
N VAL A 98 10.04 -10.23 -4.62
CA VAL A 98 9.37 -9.04 -4.06
C VAL A 98 7.85 -9.21 -4.10
N PHE A 99 7.20 -8.61 -3.11
CA PHE A 99 5.76 -8.35 -3.14
C PHE A 99 5.50 -6.85 -3.09
N ARG A 100 4.30 -6.43 -3.47
CA ARG A 100 3.93 -5.00 -3.57
C ARG A 100 2.66 -4.72 -2.77
N ILE A 101 2.71 -3.66 -1.99
CA ILE A 101 1.54 -3.07 -1.33
C ILE A 101 1.12 -1.86 -2.16
N GLY A 102 -0.06 -1.92 -2.76
CA GLY A 102 -0.66 -0.79 -3.46
C GLY A 102 -1.46 0.07 -2.49
N HIS A 103 -1.32 1.39 -2.60
CA HIS A 103 -2.00 2.37 -1.75
C HIS A 103 -2.49 3.53 -2.63
N LEU A 104 -3.26 3.17 -3.65
CA LEU A 104 -3.74 4.09 -4.69
C LEU A 104 -5.24 3.99 -4.94
N GLY A 105 -5.81 5.10 -5.42
CA GLY A 105 -7.22 5.22 -5.77
C GLY A 105 -8.07 5.75 -4.63
N ASP A 106 -9.32 5.29 -4.56
CA ASP A 106 -10.19 5.53 -3.42
C ASP A 106 -9.79 4.59 -2.26
N PHE A 107 -8.85 5.08 -1.46
CA PHE A 107 -8.17 4.32 -0.43
C PHE A 107 -7.96 5.23 0.78
N ASN A 108 -8.37 4.76 1.96
CA ASN A 108 -8.33 5.54 3.20
C ASN A 108 -7.40 4.92 4.25
N ASP A 109 -7.17 5.67 5.34
CA ASP A 109 -6.25 5.30 6.41
C ASP A 109 -6.58 3.94 7.05
N LEU A 110 -7.86 3.63 7.25
CA LEU A 110 -8.27 2.38 7.89
C LEU A 110 -8.13 1.19 6.94
N MET A 111 -8.36 1.37 5.64
CA MET A 111 -8.05 0.36 4.62
C MET A 111 -6.54 0.06 4.59
N LEU A 112 -5.70 1.09 4.67
CA LEU A 112 -4.25 0.90 4.79
C LEU A 112 -3.89 0.14 6.06
N MET A 113 -4.45 0.54 7.21
CA MET A 113 -4.17 -0.12 8.49
C MET A 113 -4.60 -1.59 8.49
N GLY A 114 -5.75 -1.92 7.91
CA GLY A 114 -6.19 -3.30 7.71
C GLY A 114 -5.22 -4.08 6.81
N THR A 115 -4.73 -3.46 5.75
CA THR A 115 -3.72 -4.05 4.85
C THR A 115 -2.43 -4.36 5.60
N LEU A 116 -1.89 -3.39 6.35
CA LEU A 116 -0.62 -3.55 7.08
C LEU A 116 -0.73 -4.56 8.22
N ALA A 117 -1.84 -4.57 8.95
CA ALA A 117 -2.11 -5.58 9.96
C ALA A 117 -2.21 -6.99 9.33
N GLY A 118 -2.90 -7.12 8.19
CA GLY A 118 -2.98 -8.36 7.44
C GLY A 118 -1.61 -8.84 6.93
N VAL A 119 -0.76 -7.94 6.45
CA VAL A 119 0.62 -8.25 6.07
C VAL A 119 1.41 -8.77 7.27
N GLU A 120 1.36 -8.09 8.42
CA GLU A 120 2.11 -8.50 9.62
C GLU A 120 1.65 -9.88 10.13
N MET A 121 0.35 -10.14 10.18
CA MET A 121 -0.19 -11.47 10.50
C MET A 121 0.26 -12.54 9.51
N ALA A 122 0.25 -12.23 8.20
CA ALA A 122 0.69 -13.16 7.16
C ALA A 122 2.20 -13.44 7.22
N LEU A 123 3.03 -12.43 7.54
CA LEU A 123 4.47 -12.61 7.72
C LEU A 123 4.76 -13.59 8.86
N GLY A 124 4.03 -13.46 9.97
CA GLY A 124 4.10 -14.41 11.09
C GLY A 124 3.68 -15.83 10.70
N LEU A 125 2.55 -15.98 10.01
CA LEU A 125 2.05 -17.29 9.60
C LEU A 125 2.97 -17.98 8.57
N ALA A 126 3.53 -17.21 7.65
CA ALA A 126 4.48 -17.68 6.65
C ALA A 126 5.91 -17.87 7.20
N LYS A 127 6.13 -17.62 8.50
CA LYS A 127 7.43 -17.72 9.19
C LYS A 127 8.53 -16.87 8.57
N VAL A 128 8.16 -15.77 7.93
CA VAL A 128 9.12 -14.81 7.36
C VAL A 128 9.78 -14.07 8.52
N PRO A 129 11.12 -13.96 8.58
CA PRO A 129 11.78 -13.23 9.65
C PRO A 129 11.47 -11.73 9.53
N HIS A 130 10.82 -11.19 10.55
CA HIS A 130 10.48 -9.77 10.67
C HIS A 130 10.39 -9.38 12.16
N ARG A 131 10.52 -8.10 12.44
CA ARG A 131 10.18 -7.52 13.75
C ARG A 131 8.69 -7.20 13.79
N THR A 132 8.09 -7.21 14.98
CA THR A 132 6.70 -6.78 15.16
C THR A 132 6.59 -5.26 15.33
N GLY A 133 5.37 -4.74 15.23
CA GLY A 133 5.04 -3.34 15.46
C GLY A 133 5.06 -2.46 14.20
N GLY A 134 5.14 -3.04 13.01
CA GLY A 134 5.10 -2.23 11.78
C GLY A 134 3.75 -1.57 11.55
N ALA A 135 2.64 -2.27 11.83
CA ALA A 135 1.32 -1.63 11.83
C ALA A 135 1.28 -0.46 12.84
N GLN A 136 1.85 -0.62 14.03
CA GLN A 136 1.89 0.45 15.05
C GLN A 136 2.71 1.67 14.60
N ALA A 137 3.82 1.45 13.89
CA ALA A 137 4.64 2.52 13.32
C ALA A 137 3.86 3.34 12.28
N ALA A 138 3.16 2.66 11.36
CA ALA A 138 2.29 3.32 10.39
C ALA A 138 1.13 4.08 11.06
N MET A 139 0.49 3.47 12.06
CA MET A 139 -0.60 4.09 12.83
C MET A 139 -0.15 5.39 13.50
N THR A 140 1.05 5.38 14.09
CA THR A 140 1.65 6.56 14.72
C THR A 140 1.87 7.66 13.69
N TYR A 141 2.48 7.32 12.55
CA TYR A 141 2.68 8.28 11.46
C TYR A 141 1.36 8.86 10.94
N LEU A 142 0.34 8.02 10.70
CA LEU A 142 -0.95 8.47 10.21
C LEU A 142 -1.64 9.39 11.23
N ARG A 143 -1.64 9.03 12.52
CA ARG A 143 -2.19 9.87 13.60
C ARG A 143 -1.53 11.25 13.61
N ASP A 144 -0.20 11.30 13.58
CA ASP A 144 0.57 12.53 13.72
C ASP A 144 0.50 13.42 12.46
N THR A 145 0.09 12.84 11.32
CA THR A 145 -0.10 13.55 10.04
C THR A 145 -1.56 13.68 9.65
N ALA A 146 -2.49 13.39 10.55
CA ALA A 146 -3.92 13.48 10.26
C ALA A 146 -4.34 14.93 9.93
N PRO A 147 -5.20 15.15 8.92
CA PRO A 147 -5.72 16.49 8.63
C PRO A 147 -6.43 17.06 9.88
N GLY A 148 -5.95 18.19 10.39
CA GLY A 148 -6.50 18.84 11.59
C GLY A 148 -5.77 18.51 12.90
N ALA A 149 -4.85 17.55 12.92
CA ALA A 149 -3.89 17.37 14.00
C ALA A 149 -2.82 18.48 13.90
N ARG A 150 -3.18 19.71 14.27
CA ARG A 150 -2.21 20.81 14.31
C ARG A 150 -1.18 20.50 15.40
N ARG A 151 0.09 20.49 14.99
CA ARG A 151 1.31 20.45 15.81
C ARG A 151 1.16 21.38 17.02
N SER A 152 1.13 20.79 18.22
CA SER A 152 1.48 21.49 19.46
C SER A 152 2.99 21.59 19.58
#